data_AF-A0A117KUH7-F1
#
_entry.id   AF-A0A117KUH7-F1
#
_cell.length_a   1.000
_cell.length_b   1.000
_cell.length_c   1.000
_cell.angle_alpha   90.00
_cell.angle_beta   90.00
_cell.angle_gamma   90.00
#
_symmetry.space_group_name_H-M   'P 1'
#
loop_
_entity.id
_entity.type
_entity.pdbx_description
1 polymer ?
#
loop_
_entity_poly.entity_id
_entity_poly.type
_entity_poly.pdbx_seq_one_letter_code
_entity_poly.pdbx_strand_id
1 'polypeptide(L)' 'MVKDVVTINVGKNGVTESLINEINFLLEKRGAVKVRMLRNFRESSGKDKKELAREIASKVKGRLVDFRGFVLTFER' A
#
# COMPACT_ATOMS: atom_id res chain seq x y z
N MET A 1 22.14 -7.45 -0.89
CA MET A 1 21.05 -8.08 -1.66
C MET A 1 19.94 -7.05 -1.85
N VAL A 2 19.69 -6.60 -3.09
CA VAL A 2 18.49 -5.79 -3.37
C VAL A 2 17.32 -6.76 -3.37
N LYS A 3 16.47 -6.72 -2.34
CA LYS A 3 15.19 -7.45 -2.38
C LYS A 3 14.39 -6.87 -3.53
N ASP A 4 13.97 -7.71 -4.48
CA ASP A 4 13.04 -7.30 -5.52
C ASP A 4 11.66 -7.10 -4.87
N VAL A 5 11.39 -5.85 -4.47
CA VAL A 5 10.18 -5.49 -3.74
C VAL A 5 9.07 -5.19 -4.74
N VAL A 6 8.08 -6.08 -4.79
CA VAL A 6 6.89 -5.93 -5.63
C VAL A 6 6.14 -4.65 -5.24
N THR A 7 5.69 -3.91 -6.25
CA THR A 7 4.88 -2.70 -6.07
C THR A 7 3.45 -2.95 -6.54
N ILE A 8 2.48 -2.74 -5.66
CA ILE A 8 1.04 -2.79 -5.92
C ILE A 8 0.51 -1.37 -6.09
N ASN A 9 -0.35 -1.16 -7.09
CA ASN A 9 -0.94 0.14 -7.38
C ASN A 9 -2.40 0.23 -6.89
N VAL A 10 -2.73 1.28 -6.16
CA VAL A 10 -4.11 1.60 -5.75
C VAL A 10 -4.70 2.58 -6.75
N GLY A 11 -5.65 2.11 -7.56
CA GLY A 11 -6.34 2.90 -8.59
C GLY A 11 -7.70 3.46 -8.13
N LYS A 12 -8.50 3.95 -9.08
CA LYS A 12 -9.80 4.62 -8.83
C LYS A 12 -10.79 3.85 -7.95
N ASN A 13 -10.75 2.51 -7.96
CA ASN A 13 -11.63 1.66 -7.15
C ASN A 13 -11.24 1.67 -5.66
N GLY A 14 -10.10 2.28 -5.33
CA GLY A 14 -9.63 2.47 -3.96
C GLY A 14 -9.17 1.21 -3.26
N VAL A 15 -9.30 1.22 -1.93
CA VAL A 15 -8.81 0.18 -1.04
C VAL A 15 -9.88 -0.90 -0.87
N THR A 16 -9.91 -1.86 -1.80
CA THR A 16 -10.83 -3.01 -1.77
C THR A 16 -10.28 -4.16 -0.92
N GLU A 17 -11.15 -5.06 -0.48
CA GLU A 17 -10.74 -6.26 0.26
C GLU A 17 -9.79 -7.15 -0.54
N SER A 18 -10.08 -7.34 -1.84
CA SER A 18 -9.23 -8.11 -2.75
C SER A 18 -7.81 -7.55 -2.82
N LEU A 19 -7.68 -6.22 -2.92
CA LEU A 19 -6.39 -5.54 -2.92
C LEU A 19 -5.63 -5.75 -1.61
N ILE A 20 -6.31 -5.62 -0.47
CA ILE A 20 -5.71 -5.84 0.85
C ILE A 20 -5.24 -7.30 1.01
N ASN A 21 -6.04 -8.26 0.54
CA ASN A 21 -5.68 -9.68 0.57
C ASN A 21 -4.44 -9.96 -0.27
N GLU A 22 -4.33 -9.36 -1.46
CA GLU A 22 -3.13 -9.47 -2.31
C GLU A 22 -1.89 -8.85 -1.63
N ILE A 23 -2.02 -7.66 -1.06
CA ILE A 23 -0.91 -6.99 -0.34
C ILE A 23 -0.43 -7.87 0.81
N ASN A 24 -1.35 -8.38 1.62
CA ASN A 24 -1.03 -9.25 2.75
C ASN A 24 -0.36 -10.54 2.27
N PHE A 25 -0.92 -11.21 1.26
CA PHE A 25 -0.35 -12.44 0.69
C PHE A 25 1.10 -12.24 0.20
N LEU A 26 1.36 -11.15 -0.55
CA LEU A 26 2.70 -10.82 -1.02
C LEU A 26 3.65 -10.52 0.13
N LEU A 27 3.17 -9.83 1.17
CA LEU A 27 3.95 -9.54 2.35
C LEU A 27 4.33 -10.83 3.10
N GLU A 28 3.43 -11.82 3.19
CA GLU A 28 3.75 -13.13 3.77
C GLU A 28 4.78 -13.90 2.94
N LYS A 29 4.68 -13.84 1.61
CA LYS A 29 5.55 -14.61 0.71
C LYS A 29 6.93 -13.98 0.51
N ARG A 30 7.02 -12.65 0.52
CA ARG A 30 8.23 -11.90 0.12
C ARG A 30 8.87 -11.11 1.26
N GLY A 31 8.15 -10.93 2.37
CA GLY A 31 8.61 -10.18 3.55
C GLY A 31 8.63 -8.65 3.38
N ALA A 32 8.43 -8.14 2.17
CA ALA A 32 8.31 -6.71 1.90
C ALA A 32 7.40 -6.44 0.69
N VAL A 33 6.63 -5.36 0.74
CA VAL A 33 5.78 -4.91 -0.37
C VAL A 33 5.69 -3.39 -0.40
N LYS A 34 5.67 -2.82 -1.62
CA LYS A 34 5.39 -1.40 -1.83
C LYS A 34 3.96 -1.21 -2.31
N VAL A 35 3.27 -0.21 -1.78
CA VAL A 35 1.90 0.15 -2.17
C VAL A 35 1.90 1.59 -2.66
N ARG A 36 1.64 1.79 -3.95
CA ARG A 36 1.63 3.10 -4.62
C ARG A 36 0.20 3.57 -4.84
N MET A 37 -0.13 4.73 -4.27
CA MET A 37 -1.41 5.39 -4.46
C MET A 37 -1.39 6.20 -5.77
N LEU A 38 -2.17 5.79 -6.77
CA LEU A 38 -2.22 6.45 -8.07
C LEU A 38 -2.97 7.77 -8.03
N ARG A 39 -2.71 8.64 -9.03
CA ARG A 39 -3.30 9.98 -9.10
C ARG A 39 -4.82 9.99 -9.00
N ASN A 40 -5.47 9.14 -9.80
CA ASN A 40 -6.93 9.02 -9.85
C ASN A 40 -7.54 8.60 -8.50
N PHE A 41 -6.88 7.72 -7.74
CA PHE A 41 -7.32 7.34 -6.41
C PHE A 41 -7.27 8.52 -5.43
N ARG A 42 -6.18 9.30 -5.48
CA ARG A 42 -6.00 10.48 -4.61
C ARG A 42 -7.11 11.50 -4.88
N GLU A 43 -7.32 11.83 -6.15
CA GLU A 43 -8.29 12.83 -6.59
C GLU A 43 -9.73 12.39 -6.29
N SER A 44 -10.05 11.10 -6.39
CA SER A 44 -11.40 10.60 -6.10
C SER A 44 -11.70 10.43 -4.61
N SER A 45 -10.67 10.38 -3.75
CA SER A 45 -10.86 10.09 -2.32
C SER A 45 -11.30 11.28 -1.48
N GLY A 46 -10.96 12.51 -1.88
CA GLY A 46 -11.13 13.72 -1.06
C GLY A 46 -10.30 13.75 0.23
N LYS A 47 -9.40 12.78 0.45
CA LYS A 47 -8.60 12.61 1.67
C LYS A 47 -7.17 13.11 1.48
N ASP A 48 -6.54 13.54 2.56
CA ASP A 48 -5.13 13.89 2.53
C ASP A 48 -4.21 12.64 2.44
N LYS A 49 -2.93 12.87 2.13
CA LYS A 49 -1.95 11.78 1.95
C LYS A 49 -1.77 10.89 3.19
N LYS A 50 -1.89 11.46 4.40
CA LYS A 50 -1.71 10.75 5.68
C LYS A 50 -2.95 9.94 6.01
N GLU A 51 -4.13 10.46 5.72
CA GLU A 51 -5.39 9.72 5.88
C GLU A 51 -5.43 8.48 4.99
N LEU A 52 -5.06 8.61 3.72
CA LEU A 52 -4.96 7.48 2.80
C LEU A 52 -3.92 6.45 3.26
N ALA A 53 -2.76 6.93 3.74
CA ALA A 53 -1.73 6.07 4.30
C ALA A 53 -2.22 5.29 5.53
N ARG A 54 -2.93 5.96 6.46
CA ARG A 54 -3.51 5.31 7.65
C ARG A 54 -4.58 4.29 7.27
N GLU A 55 -5.42 4.60 6.29
CA GLU A 55 -6.46 3.69 5.82
C GLU A 55 -5.89 2.38 5.28
N ILE A 56 -4.81 2.46 4.50
CA ILE A 56 -4.14 1.26 3.97
C ILE A 56 -3.40 0.55 5.11
N ALA A 57 -2.65 1.28 5.93
CA ALA A 57 -1.84 0.70 7.00
C ALA A 57 -2.67 -0.01 8.07
N SER A 58 -3.89 0.43 8.37
CA SER A 58 -4.77 -0.24 9.34
C SER A 58 -5.29 -1.60 8.86
N LYS A 59 -5.24 -1.87 7.56
CA LYS A 59 -5.73 -3.12 6.94
C LYS A 59 -4.59 -4.08 6.56
N VAL A 60 -3.36 -3.59 6.46
CA VAL A 60 -2.18 -4.41 6.11
C VAL A 60 -1.57 -5.04 7.36
N LYS A 61 -1.32 -6.34 7.33
CA LYS A 61 -0.78 -7.16 8.42
C LYS A 61 0.75 -7.05 8.55
N GLY A 62 1.29 -5.85 8.44
CA GLY A 62 2.72 -5.62 8.61
C GLY A 62 3.06 -4.20 9.01
N ARG A 63 4.34 -3.96 9.19
CA ARG A 63 4.85 -2.69 9.70
C ARG A 63 5.13 -1.75 8.53
N LEU A 64 4.51 -0.57 8.56
CA LEU A 64 4.86 0.52 7.65
C LEU A 64 6.26 1.04 8.02
N VAL A 65 7.27 0.77 7.19
CA VAL A 65 8.66 1.14 7.45
C VAL A 65 9.10 2.41 6.71
N ASP A 66 8.39 2.77 5.64
CA ASP A 66 8.70 3.96 4.85
C ASP A 66 7.43 4.54 4.21
N PHE A 67 7.40 5.86 4.10
CA PHE A 67 6.34 6.60 3.40
C PHE A 67 6.95 7.77 2.63
N ARG A 68 7.06 7.62 1.31
CA ARG A 68 7.63 8.64 0.42
C ARG A 68 6.64 9.03 -0.67
N GLY A 69 6.26 10.31 -0.68
CA GLY A 69 5.25 10.85 -1.60
C GLY A 69 3.90 10.15 -1.42
N PHE A 70 3.62 9.21 -2.33
CA PHE A 70 2.39 8.41 -2.34
C PHE A 70 2.68 6.91 -2.39
N VAL A 71 3.87 6.50 -1.96
CA VAL A 71 4.30 5.11 -1.88
C VAL A 71 4.55 4.74 -0.44
N LEU A 72 3.88 3.68 0.01
CA LEU A 72 4.04 3.06 1.32
C LEU A 72 4.91 1.82 1.16
N THR A 73 5.85 1.59 2.07
CA THR A 73 6.61 0.33 2.11
C THR A 73 6.27 -0.40 3.40
N PHE A 74 5.80 -1.63 3.27
CA PHE A 74 5.51 -2.51 4.39
C PHE A 74 6.52 -3.64 4.47
N GLU A 75 6.89 -4.04 5.68
CA GLU A 75 7.71 -5.20 5.99
C GLU A 75 7.04 -6.08 7.05
N ARG A 76 7.29 -7.39 6.98
CA ARG A 76 6.87 -8.36 8.00
C ARG A 76 7.97 -8.56 9.03
#